data_AF-A0A3D0U3C9-F1
#
_entry.id   AF-A0A3D0U3C9-F1
#
_cell.length_a   1.000
_cell.length_b   1.000
_cell.length_c   1.000
_cell.angle_alpha   90.00
_cell.angle_beta   90.00
_cell.angle_gamma   90.00
#
_symmetry.space_group_name_H-M   'P 1'
#
loop_
_entity.id
_entity.type
_entity.pdbx_description
1 polymer ?
#
loop_
_entity_poly.entity_id
_entity_poly.type
_entity_poly.pdbx_seq_one_letter_code
_entity_poly.pdbx_strand_id
1 'polypeptide(L)'
;MRVHIEQRFVDLPAEIQQALSVPDQNPFFNAAFLRALEETACVSPSQGWQPTHLWIESADQAVFYLPLYKKSHSWGEFVFDQSWANAYHRHGLPYYPKWVSAIPFTPSLGPRWWVKPGTDAALAWQCAADYIKAALAGGMASSWHLLFAQGEDLPLQDDEALVRRDTQFHWLNQGYQGFDDFLGQMKSRKRKSMRRERAKVAEQGVSLVRKLGTELSESDWIEFYACYCNTYHERG
;
A
#
# COMPACT_ATOMS: atom_id res chain seq x y z
N MET A 1 8.43 7.09 25.89
CA MET A 1 8.43 6.96 24.43
C MET A 1 8.39 8.35 23.82
N ARG A 2 9.24 8.63 22.83
CA ARG A 2 9.30 9.91 22.13
C ARG A 2 8.93 9.71 20.66
N VAL A 3 8.08 10.57 20.12
CA VAL A 3 7.66 10.50 18.71
C VAL A 3 8.54 11.39 17.86
N HIS A 4 8.92 10.89 16.68
CA HIS A 4 9.75 11.57 15.70
C HIS A 4 9.07 11.51 14.32
N ILE A 5 9.32 12.54 13.50
CA ILE A 5 8.82 12.63 12.13
C ILE A 5 9.99 12.84 11.18
N GLU A 6 10.15 11.94 10.21
CA GLU A 6 11.17 12.07 9.16
C GLU A 6 10.52 12.34 7.79
N GLN A 7 11.16 13.19 7.00
CA GLN A 7 10.67 13.54 5.65
C GLN A 7 11.20 12.60 4.56
N ARG A 8 12.10 11.68 4.90
CA ARG A 8 12.64 10.68 3.98
C ARG A 8 12.82 9.36 4.70
N PHE A 9 12.54 8.26 4.01
CA PHE A 9 12.71 6.91 4.54
C PHE A 9 14.16 6.62 4.93
N VAL A 10 15.12 7.13 4.17
CA VAL A 10 16.57 6.93 4.41
C VAL A 10 17.09 7.60 5.68
N ASP A 11 16.34 8.56 6.24
CA ASP A 11 16.69 9.25 7.48
C ASP A 11 16.16 8.53 8.72
N LEU A 12 15.36 7.47 8.55
CA LEU A 12 14.88 6.65 9.66
C LEU A 12 16.04 5.90 10.34
N PRO A 13 15.93 5.59 11.64
CA PRO A 13 16.88 4.75 12.36
C PRO A 13 17.25 3.45 11.61
N ALA A 14 18.52 3.06 11.69
CA ALA A 14 19.04 1.90 10.98
C ALA A 14 18.30 0.60 11.36
N GLU A 15 17.83 0.49 12.59
CA GLU A 15 17.04 -0.63 13.10
C GLU A 15 15.75 -0.82 12.31
N ILE A 16 15.05 0.27 11.97
CA ILE A 16 13.82 0.23 11.16
C ILE A 16 14.18 -0.19 9.74
N GLN A 17 15.21 0.43 9.14
CA GLN A 17 15.62 0.10 7.77
C GLN A 17 16.03 -1.38 7.64
N GLN A 18 16.77 -1.91 8.63
CA GLN A 18 17.17 -3.31 8.69
C GLN A 18 15.98 -4.25 8.91
N ALA A 19 15.07 -3.91 9.83
CA ALA A 19 13.89 -4.73 10.11
C ALA A 19 12.97 -4.88 8.89
N LEU A 20 12.90 -3.85 8.05
CA LEU A 20 12.13 -3.84 6.80
C LEU A 20 12.90 -4.37 5.59
N SER A 21 14.14 -4.85 5.77
CA SER A 21 14.99 -5.41 4.70
C SER A 21 15.12 -6.93 4.74
N VAL A 22 14.41 -7.62 5.64
CA VAL A 22 14.50 -9.08 5.75
C VAL A 22 13.91 -9.75 4.49
N PRO A 23 14.60 -10.74 3.89
CA PRO A 23 14.09 -11.49 2.75
C PRO A 23 12.73 -12.15 3.01
N ASP A 24 11.95 -12.36 1.95
CA ASP A 24 10.65 -13.06 1.96
C ASP A 24 9.56 -12.47 2.89
N GLN A 25 9.75 -11.22 3.34
CA GLN A 25 8.69 -10.42 3.95
C GLN A 25 7.68 -9.91 2.88
N ASN A 26 6.75 -9.05 3.30
CA ASN A 26 5.80 -8.39 2.41
C ASN A 26 6.55 -7.59 1.31
N PRO A 27 6.16 -7.71 0.02
CA PRO A 27 6.88 -7.07 -1.08
C PRO A 27 6.80 -5.54 -1.07
N PHE A 28 5.85 -4.95 -0.36
CA PHE A 28 5.55 -3.52 -0.39
C PHE A 28 5.87 -2.80 0.93
N PHE A 29 5.65 -3.44 2.07
CA PHE A 29 6.17 -2.98 3.36
C PHE A 29 7.63 -3.42 3.52
N ASN A 30 8.47 -2.89 2.63
CA ASN A 30 9.86 -3.27 2.46
C ASN A 30 10.72 -2.02 2.24
N ALA A 31 11.91 -2.01 2.81
CA ALA A 31 12.81 -0.85 2.76
C ALA A 31 13.24 -0.49 1.34
N ALA A 32 13.54 -1.46 0.47
CA ALA A 32 13.94 -1.20 -0.91
C ALA A 32 12.78 -0.61 -1.72
N PHE A 33 11.56 -1.09 -1.52
CA PHE A 33 10.38 -0.57 -2.19
C PHE A 33 10.06 0.87 -1.75
N LEU A 34 9.98 1.14 -0.45
CA LEU A 34 9.68 2.47 0.08
C LEU A 34 10.76 3.50 -0.30
N ARG A 35 12.03 3.11 -0.24
CA ARG A 35 13.15 3.93 -0.70
C ARG A 35 13.06 4.24 -2.19
N ALA A 36 12.82 3.23 -3.02
CA ALA A 36 12.73 3.42 -4.48
C ALA A 36 11.64 4.41 -4.87
N LEU A 37 10.48 4.40 -4.18
CA LEU A 37 9.40 5.35 -4.42
C LEU A 37 9.80 6.80 -4.17
N GLU A 38 10.60 7.07 -3.14
CA GLU A 38 11.08 8.40 -2.81
C GLU A 38 12.28 8.82 -3.69
N GLU A 39 13.25 7.92 -3.92
CA GLU A 39 14.44 8.18 -4.74
C GLU A 39 14.08 8.46 -6.21
N THR A 40 13.02 7.83 -6.72
CA THR A 40 12.49 8.07 -8.07
C THR A 40 11.50 9.24 -8.13
N ALA A 41 11.25 9.92 -7.01
CA ALA A 41 10.30 11.02 -6.86
C ALA A 41 8.82 10.71 -7.21
N CYS A 42 8.48 9.43 -7.38
CA CYS A 42 7.09 8.96 -7.48
C CYS A 42 6.28 9.37 -6.24
N VAL A 43 6.92 9.34 -5.07
CA VAL A 43 6.40 9.87 -3.81
C VAL A 43 7.17 11.15 -3.51
N SER A 44 6.59 12.28 -3.88
CA SER A 44 7.16 13.60 -3.64
C SER A 44 6.05 14.65 -3.42
N PRO A 45 6.35 15.79 -2.76
CA PRO A 45 5.38 16.85 -2.58
C PRO A 45 4.75 17.35 -3.90
N SER A 46 5.53 17.37 -4.99
CA SER A 46 5.05 17.72 -6.34
C SER A 46 4.03 16.72 -6.91
N GLN A 47 4.11 15.45 -6.50
CA GLN A 47 3.14 14.41 -6.83
C GLN A 47 2.00 14.31 -5.79
N GLY A 48 1.90 15.29 -4.90
CA GLY A 48 0.92 15.35 -3.82
C GLY A 48 1.09 14.26 -2.76
N TRP A 49 2.30 13.72 -2.63
CA TRP A 49 2.73 12.74 -1.62
C TRP A 49 3.93 13.30 -0.86
N GLN A 50 3.72 14.02 0.24
CA GLN A 50 4.82 14.45 1.09
C GLN A 50 5.09 13.37 2.15
N PRO A 51 6.26 12.69 2.16
CA PRO A 51 6.60 11.77 3.24
C PRO A 51 6.71 12.51 4.57
N THR A 52 6.13 11.94 5.61
CA THR A 52 6.13 12.44 6.99
C THR A 52 6.17 11.25 7.95
N HIS A 53 7.10 10.34 7.73
CA HIS A 53 7.23 9.05 8.42
C HIS A 53 7.27 9.20 9.92
N LEU A 54 6.43 8.47 10.64
CA LEU A 54 6.38 8.48 12.10
C LEU A 54 7.17 7.30 12.65
N TRP A 55 8.06 7.57 13.60
CA TRP A 55 8.72 6.54 14.37
C TRP A 55 8.78 6.90 15.86
N ILE A 56 8.92 5.89 16.72
CA ILE A 56 8.94 6.08 18.18
C ILE A 56 10.24 5.54 18.76
N GLU A 57 10.85 6.36 19.60
CA GLU A 57 12.02 6.04 20.41
C GLU A 57 11.62 5.62 21.83
N SER A 58 12.25 4.57 22.35
CA SER A 58 12.18 4.19 23.76
C SER A 58 13.54 3.67 24.21
N ALA A 59 14.07 4.20 25.31
CA ALA A 59 15.40 3.86 25.83
C ALA A 59 16.49 3.91 24.73
N ASP A 60 16.55 5.03 24.00
CA ASP A 60 17.49 5.29 22.91
C ASP A 60 17.46 4.28 21.76
N GLN A 61 16.32 3.60 21.57
CA GLN A 61 16.12 2.63 20.50
C GLN A 61 14.82 2.91 19.75
N ALA A 62 14.84 2.72 18.43
CA ALA A 62 13.62 2.71 17.63
C ALA A 62 12.77 1.48 17.98
N VAL A 63 11.52 1.71 18.39
CA VAL A 63 10.60 0.66 18.81
C VAL A 63 9.34 0.55 17.96
N PHE A 64 9.06 1.57 17.14
CA PHE A 64 7.87 1.63 16.30
C PHE A 64 8.15 2.41 15.02
N TYR A 65 7.50 2.01 13.92
CA TYR A 65 7.49 2.74 12.66
C TYR A 65 6.13 2.65 12.00
N LEU A 66 5.64 3.78 11.50
CA LEU A 66 4.40 3.93 10.74
C LEU A 66 4.71 4.79 9.50
N PRO A 67 4.65 4.23 8.28
CA PRO A 67 4.63 5.03 7.07
C PRO A 67 3.48 6.03 7.16
N LEU A 68 3.79 7.30 6.97
CA LEU A 68 2.83 8.38 7.10
C LEU A 68 3.16 9.42 6.03
N TYR A 69 2.14 9.85 5.30
CA TYR A 69 2.27 10.80 4.21
C TYR A 69 1.23 11.89 4.34
N LYS A 70 1.66 13.13 4.11
CA LYS A 70 0.78 14.28 3.95
C LYS A 70 0.36 14.40 2.48
N LYS A 71 -0.95 14.30 2.24
CA LYS A 71 -1.56 14.26 0.91
C LYS A 71 -2.26 15.58 0.59
N SER A 72 -2.01 16.11 -0.60
CA SER A 72 -2.71 17.29 -1.15
C SER A 72 -3.89 16.91 -2.06
N HIS A 73 -4.06 15.63 -2.37
CA HIS A 73 -5.16 15.05 -3.15
C HIS A 73 -5.28 13.54 -2.87
N SER A 74 -6.38 12.90 -3.27
CA SER A 74 -6.57 11.45 -3.03
C SER A 74 -6.00 10.49 -4.09
N TRP A 75 -5.42 11.00 -5.18
CA TRP A 75 -4.81 10.14 -6.21
C TRP A 75 -3.65 9.29 -5.65
N GLY A 76 -3.59 8.04 -6.13
CA GLY A 76 -2.57 7.05 -5.74
C GLY A 76 -2.90 6.25 -4.48
N GLU A 77 -3.96 6.61 -3.75
CA GLU A 77 -4.37 5.89 -2.53
C GLU A 77 -5.27 4.70 -2.84
N PHE A 78 -5.88 4.67 -4.04
CA PHE A 78 -6.86 3.66 -4.45
C PHE A 78 -8.05 3.52 -3.48
N VAL A 79 -8.34 4.59 -2.73
CA VAL A 79 -9.56 4.78 -1.95
C VAL A 79 -10.23 6.05 -2.45
N PHE A 80 -11.45 5.89 -2.96
CA PHE A 80 -12.25 6.99 -3.50
C PHE A 80 -13.02 7.69 -2.37
N ASP A 81 -12.43 8.72 -1.79
CA ASP A 81 -12.97 9.50 -0.67
C ASP A 81 -13.50 10.88 -1.09
N GLN A 82 -13.79 11.07 -2.38
CA GLN A 82 -14.29 12.33 -2.93
C GLN A 82 -15.59 12.79 -2.23
N SER A 83 -16.37 11.86 -1.68
CA SER A 83 -17.55 12.18 -0.87
C SER A 83 -17.19 13.00 0.38
N TRP A 84 -16.06 12.71 1.05
CA TRP A 84 -15.55 13.48 2.18
C TRP A 84 -15.04 14.84 1.73
N ALA A 85 -14.23 14.90 0.68
CA ALA A 85 -13.75 16.16 0.12
C ALA A 85 -14.91 17.10 -0.25
N ASN A 86 -15.96 16.56 -0.89
CA ASN A 86 -17.17 17.30 -1.25
C ASN A 86 -17.99 17.74 -0.04
N ALA A 87 -18.03 16.95 1.04
CA ALA A 87 -18.69 17.36 2.28
C ALA A 87 -17.97 18.55 2.93
N TYR A 88 -16.64 18.48 3.07
CA TYR A 88 -15.82 19.57 3.59
C TYR A 88 -16.02 20.85 2.77
N HIS A 89 -15.95 20.75 1.44
CA HIS A 89 -16.16 21.88 0.54
C HIS A 89 -17.54 22.53 0.72
N ARG A 90 -18.61 21.73 0.82
CA ARG A 90 -19.98 22.24 1.06
C ARG A 90 -20.13 22.99 2.38
N HIS A 91 -19.26 22.74 3.36
CA HIS A 91 -19.22 23.42 4.64
C HIS A 91 -18.12 24.50 4.73
N GLY A 92 -17.45 24.83 3.62
CA GLY A 92 -16.38 25.84 3.60
C GLY A 92 -15.11 25.42 4.34
N LEU A 93 -14.91 24.12 4.57
CA LEU A 93 -13.75 23.58 5.26
C LEU A 93 -12.72 23.02 4.26
N PRO A 94 -11.41 23.18 4.51
CA PRO A 94 -10.38 22.56 3.70
C PRO A 94 -10.26 21.06 4.03
N TYR A 95 -10.44 20.19 3.03
CA TYR A 95 -10.20 18.75 3.21
C TYR A 95 -8.72 18.38 3.07
N TYR A 96 -7.94 19.14 2.31
CA TYR A 96 -6.49 18.92 2.20
C TYR A 96 -5.74 20.03 2.95
N PRO A 97 -4.58 19.72 3.54
CA PRO A 97 -3.94 18.41 3.52
C PRO A 97 -4.59 17.42 4.49
N LYS A 98 -4.56 16.14 4.13
CA LYS A 98 -4.88 15.03 5.04
C LYS A 98 -3.64 14.18 5.26
N TRP A 99 -3.64 13.36 6.30
CA TRP A 99 -2.60 12.39 6.56
C TRP A 99 -3.06 10.97 6.21
N VAL A 100 -2.15 10.19 5.64
CA VAL A 100 -2.43 8.82 5.21
C VAL A 100 -1.30 7.91 5.63
N SER A 101 -1.63 6.86 6.38
CA SER A 101 -0.77 5.72 6.65
C SER A 101 -1.12 4.59 5.69
N ALA A 102 -0.29 4.41 4.66
CA ALA A 102 -0.49 3.46 3.58
C ALA A 102 0.86 3.09 2.94
N ILE A 103 0.84 2.11 2.03
CA ILE A 103 1.93 1.95 1.07
C ILE A 103 1.51 2.65 -0.22
N PRO A 104 2.27 3.65 -0.71
CA PRO A 104 1.86 4.41 -1.89
C PRO A 104 1.64 3.51 -3.11
N PHE A 105 0.60 3.84 -3.89
CA PHE A 105 0.22 3.15 -5.13
C PHE A 105 -0.10 1.65 -5.00
N THR A 106 -0.31 1.15 -3.77
CA THR A 106 -0.43 -0.29 -3.50
C THR A 106 -1.73 -0.62 -2.73
N PRO A 107 -2.83 -0.96 -3.43
CA PRO A 107 -4.13 -1.30 -2.82
C PRO A 107 -4.22 -2.72 -2.26
N SER A 108 -3.13 -3.28 -1.75
CA SER A 108 -3.09 -4.63 -1.19
C SER A 108 -3.07 -4.61 0.33
N LEU A 109 -3.84 -5.49 0.96
CA LEU A 109 -3.72 -5.73 2.40
C LEU A 109 -2.28 -6.14 2.77
N GLY A 110 -1.80 -5.65 3.90
CA GLY A 110 -0.52 -6.06 4.45
C GLY A 110 -0.15 -5.31 5.72
N PRO A 111 1.07 -5.53 6.24
CA PRO A 111 1.60 -4.75 7.34
C PRO A 111 1.61 -3.26 7.01
N ARG A 112 1.21 -2.42 7.98
CA ARG A 112 1.24 -0.95 7.86
C ARG A 112 2.06 -0.26 8.93
N TRP A 113 2.69 -1.04 9.80
CA TRP A 113 3.58 -0.53 10.82
C TRP A 113 4.52 -1.66 11.23
N TRP A 114 5.60 -1.28 11.89
CA TRP A 114 6.52 -2.19 12.52
C TRP A 114 6.58 -1.88 14.01
N VAL A 115 6.66 -2.94 14.81
CA VAL A 115 6.91 -2.86 16.26
C VAL A 115 8.14 -3.72 16.54
N LYS A 116 9.10 -3.18 17.28
CA LYS A 116 10.27 -3.94 17.70
C LYS A 116 9.83 -5.12 18.60
N PRO A 117 10.28 -6.36 18.32
CA PRO A 117 9.97 -7.51 19.18
C PRO A 117 10.28 -7.23 20.66
N GLY A 118 9.36 -7.61 21.54
CA GLY A 118 9.45 -7.35 22.98
C GLY A 118 8.97 -5.96 23.43
N THR A 119 8.60 -5.08 22.50
CA THR A 119 7.91 -3.82 22.84
C THR A 119 6.43 -4.08 23.06
N ASP A 120 5.84 -3.38 24.04
CA ASP A 120 4.39 -3.30 24.17
C ASP A 120 3.79 -2.60 22.93
N ALA A 121 3.22 -3.39 22.04
CA ALA A 121 2.65 -2.93 20.78
C ALA A 121 1.45 -1.99 20.99
N ALA A 122 0.64 -2.23 22.03
CA ALA A 122 -0.54 -1.41 22.32
C ALA A 122 -0.10 -0.03 22.82
N LEU A 123 0.89 0.03 23.70
CA LEU A 123 1.46 1.30 24.17
C LEU A 123 2.13 2.10 23.04
N ALA A 124 2.89 1.44 22.18
CA ALA A 124 3.52 2.09 21.03
C ALA A 124 2.46 2.67 20.08
N TRP A 125 1.39 1.92 19.81
CA TRP A 125 0.27 2.39 19.00
C TRP A 125 -0.49 3.55 19.64
N GLN A 126 -0.78 3.47 20.93
CA GLN A 126 -1.43 4.57 21.66
C GLN A 126 -0.61 5.86 21.54
N CYS A 127 0.72 5.77 21.69
CA CYS A 127 1.61 6.91 21.55
C CYS A 127 1.58 7.52 20.13
N ALA A 128 1.55 6.68 19.09
CA ALA A 128 1.39 7.15 17.71
C ALA A 128 0.00 7.81 17.49
N ALA A 129 -1.07 7.18 17.97
CA ALA A 129 -2.43 7.68 17.85
C ALA A 129 -2.63 9.01 18.57
N ASP A 130 -2.09 9.17 19.78
CA ASP A 130 -2.16 10.42 20.55
C ASP A 130 -1.42 11.56 19.85
N TYR A 131 -0.25 11.28 19.26
CA TYR A 131 0.45 12.26 18.45
C TYR A 131 -0.37 12.69 17.23
N ILE A 132 -0.98 11.73 16.51
CA ILE A 132 -1.82 12.01 15.35
C ILE A 132 -3.04 12.85 15.77
N LYS A 133 -3.75 12.46 16.84
CA LYS A 133 -4.89 13.20 17.38
C LYS A 133 -4.51 14.64 17.73
N ALA A 134 -3.37 14.84 18.40
CA ALA A 134 -2.87 16.17 18.74
C ALA A 134 -2.52 17.00 17.49
N ALA A 135 -1.89 16.40 16.49
CA ALA A 135 -1.56 17.07 15.23
C ALA A 135 -2.81 17.49 14.43
N LEU A 136 -3.86 16.66 14.42
CA LEU A 136 -5.15 16.99 13.82
C LEU A 136 -5.84 18.14 14.58
N ALA A 137 -5.87 18.08 15.91
CA ALA A 137 -6.43 19.16 16.74
C ALA A 137 -5.66 20.48 16.57
N GLY A 138 -4.35 20.42 16.32
CA GLY A 138 -3.49 21.56 16.00
C GLY A 138 -3.60 22.06 14.55
N GLY A 139 -4.43 21.44 13.70
CA GLY A 139 -4.67 21.88 12.33
C GLY A 139 -3.56 21.51 11.32
N MET A 140 -2.67 20.55 11.65
CA MET A 140 -1.61 20.11 10.72
C MET A 140 -2.16 19.35 9.51
N ALA A 141 -3.30 18.69 9.69
CA ALA A 141 -4.09 17.99 8.68
C ALA A 141 -5.57 17.97 9.10
N SER A 142 -6.46 17.83 8.12
CA SER A 142 -7.92 17.76 8.33
C SER A 142 -8.38 16.41 8.90
N SER A 143 -7.73 15.32 8.50
CA SER A 143 -8.05 13.94 8.87
C SER A 143 -6.80 13.06 8.80
N TRP A 144 -6.89 11.87 9.40
CA TRP A 144 -5.92 10.79 9.24
C TRP A 144 -6.61 9.51 8.79
N HIS A 145 -5.97 8.77 7.89
CA HIS A 145 -6.50 7.56 7.27
C HIS A 145 -5.47 6.43 7.38
N LEU A 146 -5.85 5.29 7.96
CA LEU A 146 -5.08 4.05 7.92
C LEU A 146 -5.65 3.15 6.81
N LEU A 147 -4.90 2.91 5.74
CA LEU A 147 -5.41 2.23 4.55
C LEU A 147 -4.75 0.86 4.34
N PHE A 148 -5.59 -0.14 4.05
CA PHE A 148 -5.18 -1.52 3.71
C PHE A 148 -4.29 -2.19 4.77
N ALA A 149 -4.48 -1.83 6.04
CA ALA A 149 -3.86 -2.54 7.16
C ALA A 149 -4.43 -3.95 7.30
N GLN A 150 -3.56 -4.92 7.48
CA GLN A 150 -3.92 -6.31 7.78
C GLN A 150 -4.01 -6.54 9.29
N GLY A 151 -5.04 -7.27 9.72
CA GLY A 151 -5.27 -7.66 11.12
C GLY A 151 -6.77 -7.68 11.43
N GLU A 152 -7.22 -8.61 12.27
CA GLU A 152 -8.61 -8.65 12.74
C GLU A 152 -8.86 -7.57 13.80
N ASP A 153 -7.87 -7.30 14.65
CA ASP A 153 -7.88 -6.25 15.65
C ASP A 153 -6.94 -5.12 15.24
N LEU A 154 -7.50 -4.05 14.66
CA LEU A 154 -6.76 -2.81 14.55
C LEU A 154 -6.51 -2.27 15.97
N PRO A 155 -5.34 -1.69 16.26
CA PRO A 155 -4.98 -1.20 17.59
C PRO A 155 -5.65 0.15 17.92
N LEU A 156 -6.85 0.38 17.38
CA LEU A 156 -7.67 1.58 17.57
C LEU A 156 -9.03 1.15 18.10
N GLN A 157 -9.55 1.87 19.09
CA GLN A 157 -10.91 1.63 19.58
C GLN A 157 -11.94 2.23 18.61
N ASP A 158 -13.16 1.68 18.62
CA ASP A 158 -14.25 2.10 17.70
C ASP A 158 -14.65 3.58 17.85
N ASP A 159 -14.35 4.21 18.99
CA ASP A 159 -14.61 5.62 19.25
C ASP A 159 -13.44 6.54 18.85
N GLU A 160 -12.26 5.99 18.55
CA GLU A 160 -11.08 6.75 18.12
C GLU A 160 -11.02 6.95 16.60
N ALA A 161 -11.65 6.08 15.82
CA ALA A 161 -11.61 6.13 14.36
C ALA A 161 -12.89 5.58 13.70
N LEU A 162 -13.23 6.13 12.53
CA LEU A 162 -14.32 5.60 11.71
C LEU A 162 -13.83 4.43 10.85
N VAL A 163 -14.46 3.26 11.03
CA VAL A 163 -14.14 2.07 10.23
C VAL A 163 -14.83 2.14 8.87
N ARG A 164 -14.02 2.17 7.79
CA ARG A 164 -14.49 2.01 6.42
C ARG A 164 -14.46 0.52 6.03
N ARG A 165 -15.59 0.00 5.55
CA ARG A 165 -15.69 -1.35 5.00
C ARG A 165 -15.68 -1.31 3.47
N ASP A 166 -14.95 -2.23 2.85
CA ASP A 166 -14.86 -2.38 1.40
C ASP A 166 -14.86 -3.87 1.03
N THR A 167 -15.15 -4.19 -0.23
CA THR A 167 -15.18 -5.57 -0.73
C THR A 167 -14.01 -5.81 -1.68
N GLN A 168 -13.22 -6.84 -1.40
CA GLN A 168 -12.17 -7.31 -2.30
C GLN A 168 -12.46 -8.74 -2.76
N PHE A 169 -12.14 -9.04 -4.01
CA PHE A 169 -12.21 -10.39 -4.56
C PHE A 169 -10.81 -10.96 -4.61
N HIS A 170 -10.53 -11.97 -3.78
CA HIS A 170 -9.25 -12.66 -3.76
C HIS A 170 -9.39 -14.01 -4.44
N TRP A 171 -8.48 -14.30 -5.37
CA TRP A 171 -8.31 -15.66 -5.88
C TRP A 171 -7.26 -16.36 -5.03
N LEU A 172 -7.66 -17.47 -4.41
CA LEU A 172 -6.77 -18.31 -3.60
C LEU A 172 -6.53 -19.62 -4.33
N ASN A 173 -5.27 -20.02 -4.43
CA ASN A 173 -4.93 -21.33 -4.96
C ASN A 173 -5.38 -22.41 -3.96
N GLN A 174 -6.35 -23.24 -4.32
CA GLN A 174 -6.86 -24.34 -3.50
C GLN A 174 -6.02 -25.63 -3.65
N GLY A 175 -4.70 -25.48 -3.77
CA GLY A 175 -3.77 -26.59 -3.99
C GLY A 175 -3.67 -27.11 -5.43
N TYR A 176 -4.10 -26.32 -6.43
CA TYR A 176 -3.96 -26.66 -7.84
C TYR A 176 -2.48 -26.75 -8.23
N GLN A 177 -2.09 -27.86 -8.84
CA GLN A 177 -0.74 -28.08 -9.39
C GLN A 177 -0.67 -27.70 -10.87
N GLY A 178 -1.83 -27.68 -11.54
CA GLY A 178 -1.93 -27.28 -12.93
C GLY A 178 -3.26 -26.66 -13.29
N PHE A 179 -3.33 -26.18 -14.53
CA PHE A 179 -4.55 -25.58 -15.08
C PHE A 179 -5.72 -26.56 -15.13
N ASP A 180 -5.46 -27.85 -15.35
CA ASP A 180 -6.50 -28.86 -15.37
C ASP A 180 -7.14 -29.09 -13.99
N ASP A 181 -6.38 -28.97 -12.90
CA ASP A 181 -6.93 -29.05 -11.54
C ASP A 181 -7.91 -27.90 -11.28
N PHE A 182 -7.51 -26.68 -11.69
CA PHE A 182 -8.37 -25.49 -11.61
C PHE A 182 -9.64 -25.66 -12.47
N LEU A 183 -9.52 -26.20 -13.68
CA LEU A 183 -10.65 -26.50 -14.55
C LEU A 183 -11.55 -27.62 -14.00
N GLY A 184 -11.00 -28.51 -13.18
CA GLY A 184 -11.74 -29.59 -12.50
C GLY A 184 -12.85 -29.06 -11.60
N GLN A 185 -12.66 -27.88 -11.00
CA GLN A 185 -13.66 -27.22 -10.15
C GLN A 185 -14.83 -26.60 -10.91
N MET A 186 -14.78 -26.58 -12.24
CA MET A 186 -15.79 -25.93 -13.07
C MET A 186 -16.79 -26.92 -13.66
N LYS A 187 -18.02 -26.45 -13.90
CA LYS A 187 -19.03 -27.17 -14.68
C LYS A 187 -18.50 -27.47 -16.09
N SER A 188 -18.87 -28.61 -16.65
CA SER A 188 -18.37 -29.14 -17.94
C SER A 188 -18.39 -28.10 -19.07
N ARG A 189 -19.49 -27.34 -19.23
CA ARG A 189 -19.60 -26.29 -20.25
C ARG A 189 -18.53 -25.20 -20.10
N LYS A 190 -18.28 -24.69 -18.89
CA LYS A 190 -17.28 -23.65 -18.64
C LYS A 190 -15.87 -24.17 -18.84
N ARG A 191 -15.58 -25.39 -18.35
CA ARG A 191 -14.31 -26.09 -18.59
C ARG A 191 -14.01 -26.24 -20.09
N LYS A 192 -14.98 -26.70 -20.89
CA LYS A 192 -14.82 -26.86 -22.35
C LYS A 192 -14.59 -25.51 -23.05
N SER A 193 -15.29 -24.45 -22.63
CA SER A 193 -15.07 -23.09 -23.16
C SER A 193 -13.66 -22.60 -22.91
N MET A 194 -13.17 -22.69 -21.67
CA MET A 194 -11.84 -22.19 -21.30
C MET A 194 -10.70 -22.96 -21.99
N ARG A 195 -10.83 -24.29 -22.15
CA ARG A 195 -9.86 -25.07 -22.95
C ARG A 195 -9.82 -24.60 -24.39
N ARG A 196 -11.00 -24.35 -25.00
CA ARG A 196 -11.08 -23.87 -26.39
C ARG A 196 -10.51 -22.46 -26.53
N GLU A 197 -10.78 -21.56 -25.60
CA GLU A 197 -10.21 -20.21 -25.58
C GLU A 197 -8.69 -20.24 -25.49
N ARG A 198 -8.13 -21.07 -24.59
CA ARG A 198 -6.68 -21.22 -24.46
C ARG A 198 -6.03 -21.86 -25.69
N ALA A 199 -6.68 -22.84 -26.32
CA ALA A 199 -6.20 -23.46 -27.55
C ALA A 199 -6.09 -22.45 -28.71
N LYS A 200 -7.07 -21.56 -28.86
CA LYS A 200 -7.06 -20.51 -29.88
C LYS A 200 -5.86 -19.56 -29.76
N VAL A 201 -5.39 -19.30 -28.54
CA VAL A 201 -4.19 -18.45 -28.33
C VAL A 201 -2.96 -19.16 -28.88
N ALA A 202 -2.81 -20.47 -28.60
CA ALA A 202 -1.71 -21.27 -29.12
C ALA A 202 -1.80 -21.45 -30.66
N GLU A 203 -3.00 -21.65 -31.22
CA GLU A 203 -3.23 -21.74 -32.66
C GLU A 203 -2.82 -20.47 -33.42
N GLN A 204 -2.83 -19.31 -32.76
CA GLN A 204 -2.37 -18.04 -33.30
C GLN A 204 -0.83 -17.84 -33.18
N GLY A 205 -0.11 -18.83 -32.64
CA GLY A 205 1.34 -18.73 -32.45
C GLY A 205 1.76 -17.83 -31.29
N VAL A 206 0.84 -17.46 -30.38
CA VAL A 206 1.14 -16.63 -29.22
C VAL A 206 1.73 -17.48 -28.09
N SER A 207 2.92 -17.11 -27.62
CA SER A 207 3.59 -17.73 -26.48
C SER A 207 3.57 -16.83 -25.25
N LEU A 208 3.49 -17.44 -24.07
CA LEU A 208 3.64 -16.75 -22.78
C LEU A 208 4.96 -17.17 -22.15
N VAL A 209 5.79 -16.19 -21.77
CA VAL A 209 7.06 -16.40 -21.07
C VAL A 209 6.98 -15.73 -19.70
N ARG A 210 7.44 -16.44 -18.66
CA ARG A 210 7.64 -15.85 -17.33
C ARG A 210 9.10 -15.43 -17.22
N LYS A 211 9.34 -14.15 -16.93
CA LYS A 211 10.65 -13.60 -16.58
C LYS A 211 10.66 -13.23 -15.09
N LEU A 212 11.75 -13.56 -14.40
CA LEU A 212 12.07 -13.08 -13.06
C LEU A 212 12.71 -11.70 -13.14
N GLY A 213 12.75 -10.97 -12.02
CA GLY A 213 13.36 -9.63 -11.98
C GLY A 213 14.81 -9.59 -12.48
N THR A 214 15.58 -10.66 -12.25
CA THR A 214 16.97 -10.82 -12.73
C THR A 214 17.09 -11.08 -14.24
N GLU A 215 15.97 -11.39 -14.90
CA GLU A 215 15.90 -11.69 -16.33
C GLU A 215 15.30 -10.51 -17.13
N LEU A 216 14.82 -9.47 -16.45
CA LEU A 216 14.25 -8.28 -17.08
C LEU A 216 15.36 -7.35 -17.60
N SER A 217 15.23 -6.98 -18.86
CA SER A 217 16.07 -5.99 -19.53
C SER A 217 15.42 -4.61 -19.54
N GLU A 218 16.19 -3.56 -19.88
CA GLU A 218 15.64 -2.22 -20.08
C GLU A 218 14.59 -2.18 -21.21
N SER A 219 14.79 -2.95 -22.28
CA SER A 219 13.81 -3.05 -23.37
C SER A 219 12.48 -3.66 -22.91
N ASP A 220 12.52 -4.65 -21.99
CA ASP A 220 11.28 -5.21 -21.41
C ASP A 220 10.46 -4.12 -20.70
N TRP A 221 11.13 -3.20 -20.00
CA TRP A 221 10.47 -2.09 -19.30
C TRP A 221 9.87 -1.05 -20.24
N ILE A 222 10.59 -0.70 -21.32
CA ILE A 222 10.09 0.23 -22.34
C ILE A 222 8.84 -0.35 -23.02
N GLU A 223 8.87 -1.62 -23.40
CA GLU A 223 7.74 -2.31 -24.02
C GLU A 223 6.54 -2.42 -23.07
N PHE A 224 6.78 -2.76 -21.80
CA PHE A 224 5.73 -2.79 -20.78
C PHE A 224 5.09 -1.42 -20.60
N TYR A 225 5.88 -0.36 -20.50
CA TYR A 225 5.38 1.00 -20.34
C TYR A 225 4.54 1.44 -21.55
N ALA A 226 4.97 1.12 -22.77
CA ALA A 226 4.19 1.39 -23.99
C ALA A 226 2.83 0.68 -23.95
N CYS A 227 2.78 -0.60 -23.54
CA CYS A 227 1.53 -1.33 -23.35
C CYS A 227 0.62 -0.67 -22.30
N TYR A 228 1.21 -0.21 -21.20
CA TYR A 228 0.48 0.47 -20.12
C TYR A 228 -0.13 1.80 -20.59
N CYS A 229 0.66 2.65 -21.26
CA CYS A 229 0.18 3.89 -21.87
C CYS A 229 -0.92 3.64 -22.90
N ASN A 230 -0.76 2.63 -23.75
CA ASN A 230 -1.78 2.26 -24.72
C ASN A 230 -3.11 1.86 -24.05
N THR A 231 -3.05 1.22 -22.89
CA THR A 231 -4.27 0.87 -22.13
C THR A 231 -5.04 2.11 -21.69
N TYR A 232 -4.36 3.15 -21.18
CA TYR A 232 -4.99 4.43 -20.84
C TYR A 232 -5.48 5.19 -22.07
N HIS A 233 -4.74 5.14 -23.18
CA HIS A 233 -5.17 5.77 -24.42
C HIS A 233 -6.50 5.20 -24.93
N GLU A 234 -6.63 3.86 -24.90
CA GLU A 234 -7.83 3.16 -25.38
C GLU A 234 -9.01 3.20 -24.39
N ARG A 235 -8.76 3.38 -23.09
CA ARG A 235 -9.78 3.19 -22.04
C ARG A 235 -10.06 4.39 -21.14
N GLY A 236 -9.32 5.49 -21.28
CA GLY A 236 -9.41 6.68 -20.43
C GLY A 236 -8.75 6.48 -19.06
#